data_AF-A0AAD8MM99-F1
#
_entry.id   AF-A0AAD8MM99-F1
#
_cell.length_a   1.000
_cell.length_b   1.000
_cell.length_c   1.000
_cell.angle_alpha   90.00
_cell.angle_beta   90.00
_cell.angle_gamma   90.00
#
_symmetry.space_group_name_H-M   'P 1'
#
loop_
_entity.id
_entity.type
_entity.pdbx_description
1 polymer ?
#
loop_
_entity_poly.entity_id
_entity_poly.type
_entity_poly.pdbx_seq_one_letter_code
_entity_poly.pdbx_strand_id
1 'polypeptide(L)'
;MIYYMDPTRMTNAINYKKVKALVETAMRTFRTHNKKSYTMTTFQSFRWINVQCPKQALDHGIYCAYYVGCFIEDILCTGETTINVNFSYSPRLKTYPRDKMLRFQTNWAGYMYNRFLKNKLLMK
;
A
#
# COMPACT_ATOMS: atom_id res chain seq x y z
N MET A 1 7.54 5.34 -11.86
CA MET A 1 6.22 4.67 -11.97
C MET A 1 5.58 4.71 -10.59
N ILE A 2 4.26 4.93 -10.51
CA ILE A 2 3.54 4.97 -9.23
C ILE A 2 2.43 3.92 -9.28
N TYR A 3 2.46 2.97 -8.35
CA TYR A 3 1.42 1.96 -8.22
C TYR A 3 0.39 2.42 -7.19
N TYR A 4 -0.88 2.41 -7.60
CA TYR A 4 -2.02 2.73 -6.76
C TYR A 4 -2.79 1.45 -6.45
N MET A 5 -2.86 1.13 -5.16
CA MET A 5 -3.63 0.02 -4.62
C MET A 5 -4.76 0.59 -3.76
N ASP A 6 -5.98 0.15 -4.03
CA ASP A 6 -7.15 0.49 -3.23
C ASP A 6 -7.93 -0.80 -2.94
N PRO A 7 -7.82 -1.38 -1.73
CA PRO A 7 -8.53 -2.60 -1.38
C PRO A 7 -10.02 -2.35 -1.07
N THR A 8 -10.53 -1.11 -1.16
CA THR A 8 -11.98 -0.88 -1.02
C THR A 8 -12.75 -1.52 -2.16
N ARG A 9 -13.95 -2.06 -1.87
CA ARG A 9 -14.78 -2.81 -2.82
C ARG A 9 -15.03 -2.05 -4.12
N MET A 10 -15.28 -0.74 -4.02
CA MET A 10 -15.41 0.15 -5.17
C MET A 10 -14.28 1.16 -5.12
N THR A 11 -13.35 1.06 -6.07
CA THR A 11 -12.30 2.06 -6.22
C THR A 11 -12.96 3.41 -6.41
N ASN A 12 -12.84 4.27 -5.41
CA ASN A 12 -13.46 5.58 -5.48
C ASN A 12 -12.59 6.47 -6.36
N ALA A 13 -13.05 6.77 -7.57
CA ALA A 13 -12.33 7.63 -8.52
C ALA A 13 -11.97 9.01 -7.91
N ILE A 14 -12.77 9.49 -6.96
CA ILE A 14 -12.48 10.72 -6.20
C ILE A 14 -11.28 10.50 -5.28
N ASN A 15 -11.20 9.36 -4.57
CA ASN A 15 -10.07 9.05 -3.71
C ASN A 15 -8.78 8.88 -4.51
N TYR A 16 -8.84 8.22 -5.67
CA TYR A 16 -7.70 8.14 -6.59
C TYR A 16 -7.19 9.53 -6.99
N LYS A 17 -8.09 10.43 -7.43
CA LYS A 17 -7.74 11.82 -7.78
C LYS A 17 -7.14 12.59 -6.59
N LYS A 18 -7.72 12.44 -5.39
CA LYS A 18 -7.23 13.08 -4.17
C LYS A 18 -5.84 12.61 -3.79
N VAL A 19 -5.59 11.29 -3.78
CA VAL A 19 -4.27 10.71 -3.49
C VAL A 19 -3.25 11.16 -4.52
N LYS A 20 -3.62 11.16 -5.81
CA LYS A 20 -2.76 11.66 -6.88
C LYS A 20 -2.35 13.12 -6.66
N ALA A 21 -3.30 14.00 -6.38
CA ALA A 21 -3.03 15.42 -6.09
C ALA A 21 -2.18 15.63 -4.82
N LEU A 22 -2.35 14.79 -3.81
CA LEU A 22 -1.55 14.84 -2.58
C LEU A 22 -0.09 14.45 -2.85
N VAL A 23 0.15 13.36 -3.59
CA VAL A 23 1.49 12.93 -3.99
C VAL A 23 2.15 13.98 -4.90
N GLU A 24 1.40 14.57 -5.84
CA GLU A 24 1.84 15.70 -6.67
C GLU A 24 2.34 16.88 -5.83
N THR A 25 1.57 17.23 -4.79
CA THR A 25 1.89 18.34 -3.90
C THR A 25 3.14 18.03 -3.08
N ALA A 26 3.22 16.83 -2.48
CA ALA A 26 4.38 16.41 -1.70
C ALA A 26 5.67 16.39 -2.52
N MET A 27 5.63 15.85 -3.75
CA MET A 27 6.79 15.78 -4.63
C MET A 27 7.28 17.16 -5.08
N ARG A 28 6.33 18.06 -5.37
CA ARG A 28 6.64 19.46 -5.69
C ARG A 28 7.35 20.13 -4.53
N THR A 29 6.77 20.04 -3.33
CA THR A 29 7.33 20.63 -2.11
C THR A 29 8.73 20.09 -1.86
N PHE A 30 8.93 18.76 -1.89
CA PHE A 30 10.24 18.15 -1.66
C PHE A 30 11.30 18.62 -2.66
N ARG A 31 10.98 18.73 -3.95
CA ARG A 31 11.94 19.18 -4.97
C ARG A 31 12.28 20.66 -4.88
N THR A 32 11.28 21.51 -4.62
CA THR A 32 11.50 22.94 -4.38
C THR A 32 12.44 23.17 -3.20
N HIS A 33 12.25 22.42 -2.10
CA HIS A 33 13.18 22.48 -0.95
C HIS A 33 14.61 22.09 -1.33
N ASN A 34 14.78 21.17 -2.30
CA ASN A 34 16.07 20.75 -2.81
C ASN A 34 16.62 21.61 -3.96
N LYS A 35 16.07 22.82 -4.18
CA LYS A 35 16.46 23.76 -5.25
C LYS A 35 16.44 23.15 -6.67
N LYS A 36 15.67 22.07 -6.87
CA LYS A 36 15.48 21.46 -8.20
C LYS A 36 14.25 22.07 -8.86
N SER A 37 14.41 22.51 -10.10
CA SER A 37 13.29 22.99 -10.93
C SER A 37 12.19 21.93 -11.05
N TYR A 38 10.95 22.35 -10.84
CA TYR A 38 9.75 21.53 -10.99
C TYR A 38 8.93 22.05 -12.17
N THR A 39 8.88 21.30 -13.27
CA THR A 39 7.94 21.57 -14.36
C THR A 39 6.75 20.61 -14.26
N MET A 40 5.55 21.06 -14.62
CA MET A 40 4.36 20.19 -14.70
C MET A 40 4.59 18.94 -15.58
N THR A 41 5.42 19.08 -16.63
CA THR A 41 5.85 17.98 -17.51
C THR A 41 6.65 16.89 -16.78
N THR A 42 7.43 17.26 -15.75
CA THR A 42 8.19 16.29 -14.95
C THR A 42 7.26 15.36 -14.17
N PHE A 43 6.07 15.80 -13.78
CA PHE A 43 5.12 14.94 -13.05
C PHE A 43 4.18 14.15 -13.96
N GLN A 44 3.73 14.75 -15.07
CA GLN A 44 2.98 14.03 -16.10
C GLN A 44 3.78 12.83 -16.67
N SER A 45 5.11 12.81 -16.49
CA SER A 45 5.95 11.65 -16.82
C SER A 45 5.75 10.44 -15.90
N PHE A 46 5.22 10.61 -14.68
CA PHE A 46 4.94 9.47 -13.83
C PHE A 46 3.72 8.71 -14.35
N ARG A 47 3.97 7.54 -14.93
CA ARG A 47 2.94 6.56 -15.20
C ARG A 47 2.33 6.07 -13.87
N TRP A 48 1.07 6.42 -13.65
CA TRP A 48 0.23 5.88 -12.57
C TRP A 48 -0.42 4.59 -13.04
N ILE A 49 -0.39 3.57 -12.18
CA ILE A 49 -0.91 2.25 -12.49
C ILE A 49 -1.84 1.82 -11.37
N ASN A 50 -3.10 1.58 -11.71
CA ASN A 50 -4.05 0.95 -10.79
C ASN A 50 -3.80 -0.55 -10.77
N VAL A 51 -3.43 -1.07 -9.61
CA VAL A 51 -3.11 -2.50 -9.47
C VAL A 51 -4.37 -3.28 -9.11
N GLN A 52 -4.56 -4.43 -9.75
CA GLN A 52 -5.58 -5.39 -9.33
C GLN A 52 -5.17 -5.99 -7.97
N CYS A 53 -6.04 -5.84 -6.98
CA CYS A 53 -5.79 -6.33 -5.62
C CYS A 53 -7.06 -6.92 -4.99
N PRO A 54 -6.92 -7.83 -4.01
CA PRO A 54 -8.06 -8.36 -3.27
C PRO A 54 -8.86 -7.24 -2.59
N LYS A 55 -10.19 -7.34 -2.66
CA LYS A 55 -11.12 -6.33 -2.18
C LYS A 55 -11.70 -6.72 -0.81
N GLN A 56 -11.86 -5.72 0.05
CA GLN A 56 -12.50 -5.84 1.35
C GLN A 56 -13.99 -6.20 1.22
N ALA A 57 -14.47 -7.02 2.14
CA ALA A 57 -15.90 -7.23 2.38
C ALA A 57 -16.56 -5.99 3.03
N LEU A 58 -17.88 -5.83 2.86
CA LEU A 58 -18.65 -4.61 3.21
C LEU A 58 -18.63 -4.23 4.69
N ASP A 59 -18.35 -5.18 5.57
CA ASP A 59 -18.44 -5.10 7.04
C ASP A 59 -17.09 -4.81 7.73
N HIS A 60 -16.05 -4.52 6.95
CA HIS A 60 -14.66 -4.64 7.39
C HIS A 60 -13.79 -3.42 7.04
N GLY A 61 -14.36 -2.20 7.11
CA GLY A 61 -13.66 -0.95 6.79
C GLY A 61 -12.41 -0.66 7.64
N ILE A 62 -12.29 -1.27 8.82
CA ILE A 62 -11.11 -1.14 9.70
C ILE A 62 -9.91 -1.93 9.14
N TYR A 63 -10.14 -2.87 8.23
CA TYR A 63 -9.10 -3.79 7.79
C TYR A 63 -8.28 -3.31 6.59
N CYS A 64 -8.53 -2.11 6.06
CA CYS A 64 -7.88 -1.64 4.85
C CYS A 64 -6.35 -1.66 4.91
N ALA A 65 -5.77 -1.27 6.04
CA ALA A 65 -4.33 -1.31 6.28
C ALA A 65 -3.78 -2.75 6.25
N TYR A 66 -4.52 -3.73 6.76
CA TYR A 66 -4.10 -5.13 6.74
C TYR A 66 -4.18 -5.74 5.35
N TYR A 67 -5.16 -5.34 4.51
CA TYR A 67 -5.19 -5.75 3.09
C TYR A 67 -3.98 -5.20 2.34
N VAL A 68 -3.63 -3.93 2.55
CA VAL A 68 -2.42 -3.33 1.99
C VAL A 68 -1.17 -4.07 2.47
N GLY A 69 -1.09 -4.37 3.77
CA GLY A 69 0.02 -5.11 4.36
C GLY A 69 0.21 -6.51 3.77
N CYS A 70 -0.87 -7.29 3.68
CA CYS A 70 -0.86 -8.62 3.04
C CYS A 70 -0.43 -8.54 1.57
N PHE A 71 -0.87 -7.52 0.85
CA PHE A 71 -0.51 -7.32 -0.55
C PHE A 71 0.96 -6.95 -0.74
N ILE A 72 1.52 -6.11 0.14
CA ILE A 72 2.95 -5.82 0.14
C ILE A 72 3.75 -7.09 0.48
N GLU A 73 3.33 -7.87 1.48
CA GLU A 73 3.97 -9.15 1.81
C GLU A 73 4.00 -10.07 0.58
N ASP A 74 2.89 -10.16 -0.15
CA ASP A 74 2.79 -10.97 -1.36
C ASP A 74 3.73 -10.53 -2.47
N ILE A 75 3.80 -9.23 -2.76
CA ILE A 75 4.72 -8.67 -3.75
C ILE A 75 6.16 -8.96 -3.35
N LEU A 76 6.52 -8.74 -2.08
CA LEU A 76 7.88 -8.96 -1.61
C LEU A 76 8.26 -10.45 -1.71
N CYS A 77 7.31 -11.36 -1.48
CA CYS A 77 7.52 -12.79 -1.61
C CYS A 77 7.75 -13.25 -3.06
N THR A 78 7.33 -12.51 -4.08
CA THR A 78 7.61 -12.90 -5.47
C THR A 78 9.08 -12.70 -5.86
N GLY A 79 9.81 -11.84 -5.14
CA GLY A 79 11.17 -11.43 -5.51
C GLY A 79 11.24 -10.59 -6.80
N GLU A 80 10.10 -10.18 -7.35
CA GLU A 80 10.05 -9.38 -8.57
C GLU A 80 10.44 -7.92 -8.31
N THR A 81 11.09 -7.29 -9.29
CA THR A 81 11.49 -5.88 -9.24
C THR A 81 10.37 -4.93 -9.70
N THR A 82 9.26 -5.47 -10.19
CA THR A 82 8.09 -4.72 -10.66
C THR A 82 6.81 -5.36 -10.17
N ILE A 83 5.82 -4.55 -9.77
CA ILE A 83 4.50 -5.06 -9.41
C ILE A 83 3.75 -5.38 -10.70
N ASN A 84 3.47 -6.65 -10.94
CA ASN A 84 2.66 -7.07 -12.08
C ASN A 84 1.29 -6.36 -12.04
N VAL A 85 0.97 -5.58 -13.07
CA VAL A 85 -0.29 -4.81 -13.11
C VAL A 85 -1.52 -5.71 -13.16
N ASN A 86 -1.33 -6.93 -13.67
CA ASN A 86 -2.28 -8.03 -13.69
C ASN A 86 -1.98 -9.00 -12.56
N PHE A 87 -1.51 -8.52 -11.39
CA PHE A 87 -1.23 -9.34 -10.20
C PHE A 87 -2.42 -10.23 -9.93
N SER A 88 -2.34 -11.43 -10.49
CA SER A 88 -3.36 -12.43 -10.44
C SER A 88 -2.76 -13.42 -9.50
N TYR A 89 -3.16 -13.28 -8.24
CA TYR A 89 -3.13 -14.39 -7.33
C TYR A 89 -3.66 -15.61 -8.09
N SER A 90 -2.96 -16.73 -8.06
CA SER A 90 -3.49 -18.00 -8.54
C SER A 90 -3.73 -18.87 -7.31
N PRO A 91 -4.99 -19.13 -6.93
CA PRO A 91 -6.25 -18.69 -7.58
C PRO A 91 -6.56 -17.20 -7.35
N ARG A 92 -7.29 -16.55 -8.29
CA ARG A 92 -7.62 -15.11 -8.22
C ARG A 92 -8.45 -14.81 -6.97
N LEU A 93 -7.78 -14.33 -5.93
CA LEU A 93 -8.44 -13.98 -4.68
C LEU A 93 -9.26 -12.70 -4.86
N LYS A 94 -10.60 -12.84 -4.85
CA LYS A 94 -11.51 -11.69 -4.77
C LYS A 94 -11.35 -10.93 -3.45
N THR A 95 -10.97 -11.65 -2.39
CA THR A 95 -10.72 -11.14 -1.04
C THR A 95 -9.66 -12.01 -0.35
N TYR A 96 -8.95 -11.45 0.63
CA TYR A 96 -8.01 -12.25 1.43
C TYR A 96 -8.78 -13.12 2.44
N PRO A 97 -8.38 -14.39 2.64
CA PRO A 97 -8.96 -15.21 3.68
C PRO A 97 -8.61 -14.65 5.07
N ARG A 98 -9.54 -14.81 6.01
CA ARG A 98 -9.40 -14.29 7.39
C ARG A 98 -8.10 -14.76 8.07
N ASP A 99 -7.71 -16.02 7.87
CA ASP A 99 -6.51 -16.57 8.49
C ASP A 99 -5.23 -15.90 8.01
N LYS A 100 -5.19 -15.48 6.74
CA LYS A 100 -4.06 -14.71 6.21
C LYS A 100 -3.97 -13.34 6.87
N MET A 101 -5.11 -12.67 6.99
CA MET A 101 -5.20 -11.36 7.64
C MET A 101 -4.79 -11.43 9.12
N LEU A 102 -5.27 -12.45 9.84
CA LEU A 102 -4.93 -12.68 11.23
C LEU A 102 -3.44 -13.00 11.40
N ARG A 103 -2.87 -13.84 10.51
CA ARG A 103 -1.45 -14.14 10.51
C ARG A 103 -0.60 -12.88 10.30
N PHE A 104 -0.95 -12.06 9.31
CA PHE A 104 -0.25 -10.80 9.08
C PHE A 104 -0.33 -9.89 10.32
N GLN A 105 -1.52 -9.75 10.92
CA GLN A 105 -1.71 -8.95 12.14
C GLN A 105 -0.81 -9.45 13.28
N THR A 106 -0.81 -10.76 13.56
CA THR A 106 0.00 -11.37 14.62
C THR A 106 1.49 -11.19 14.37
N ASN A 107 1.95 -11.46 13.14
CA ASN A 107 3.36 -11.34 12.76
C ASN A 107 3.83 -9.89 12.86
N TRP A 108 3.02 -8.95 12.36
CA TRP A 108 3.34 -7.53 12.41
C TRP A 108 3.37 -7.00 13.84
N ALA A 109 2.38 -7.36 14.67
CA ALA A 109 2.35 -7.01 16.09
C ALA A 109 3.56 -7.59 16.84
N GLY A 110 3.89 -8.86 16.59
CA GLY A 110 5.06 -9.52 17.18
C GLY A 110 6.37 -8.85 16.77
N TYR A 111 6.53 -8.47 15.51
CA TYR A 111 7.68 -7.72 15.03
C TYR A 111 7.80 -6.36 15.71
N MET A 112 6.71 -5.59 15.74
CA MET A 112 6.69 -4.26 16.37
C MET A 112 7.01 -4.34 17.86
N TYR A 113 6.43 -5.32 18.55
CA TYR A 113 6.72 -5.59 19.95
C TYR A 113 8.20 -5.90 20.16
N ASN A 114 8.73 -6.94 19.49
CA ASN A 114 10.09 -7.39 19.69
C ASN A 114 11.14 -6.33 19.33
N ARG A 115 10.90 -5.58 18.25
CA ARG A 115 11.88 -4.62 17.75
C ARG A 115 11.87 -3.30 18.50
N PHE A 116 10.71 -2.80 18.93
CA PHE A 116 10.59 -1.43 19.42
C PHE A 116 10.08 -1.30 20.86
N LEU A 117 9.36 -2.30 21.36
CA LEU A 117 8.63 -2.18 22.64
C LEU A 117 9.15 -3.12 23.73
N LYS A 118 9.68 -4.29 23.37
CA LYS A 118 10.09 -5.33 24.32
C LYS A 118 11.03 -4.81 25.41
N ASN A 119 12.12 -4.15 25.01
CA ASN A 119 13.08 -3.60 25.98
C ASN A 119 12.47 -2.45 26.80
N LYS A 120 11.58 -1.65 26.24
CA LYS A 120 10.93 -0.53 26.95
C LYS A 120 9.91 -0.99 27.98
N LEU A 121 9.26 -2.13 27.75
CA LEU A 121 8.21 -2.67 28.60
C LEU A 121 8.75 -3.62 29.68
N LEU A 122 9.88 -4.29 29.42
CA LEU A 122 10.53 -5.22 30.36
C LEU A 122 11.58 -4.55 31.27
N MET A 123 11.85 -3.24 31.09
CA MET A 123 12.66 -2.43 32.02
C MET A 123 11.82 -1.80 33.15
N LYS A 124 10.69 -2.42 33.51
CA LYS A 124 9.90 -2.09 34.70
C LYS A 124 10.12 -3.11 35.78
#